data_AF-A0A075JSC1-F1
#
_entry.id   AF-A0A075JSC1-F1
#
_cell.length_a   1.000
_cell.length_b   1.000
_cell.length_c   1.000
_cell.angle_alpha   90.00
_cell.angle_beta   90.00
_cell.angle_gamma   90.00
#
_symmetry.space_group_name_H-M   'P 1'
#
loop_
_entity.id
_entity.type
_entity.pdbx_description
1 polymer ?
#
loop_
_entity_poly.entity_id
_entity_poly.type
_entity_poly.pdbx_seq_one_letter_code
_entity_poly.pdbx_strand_id
1 'polypeptide(L)'
;MNKQYNLGSFYLLLALAALVGYAIYSNINHMWLVAPPNYILLLGSLCILVLAIKGLKYKENRLARIRSWITVAFSSLLSLALIITVIVTFLASTMGASVHIKTASSPDESYTLEFYRWNAGAAGSLGIRGEINGALWTKKRFYYQVNKEDVNITWEDENTVTINNHTLQLDKGETYGY
;
A
#
# COMPACT_ATOMS: atom_id res chain seq x y z
N MET A 1 -8.84 25.24 22.41
CA MET A 1 -9.27 24.45 21.23
C MET A 1 -8.50 24.77 19.95
N ASN A 2 -8.48 26.02 19.45
CA ASN A 2 -7.86 26.34 18.14
C ASN A 2 -6.34 26.02 18.05
N LYS A 3 -5.59 26.21 19.14
CA LYS A 3 -4.17 25.81 19.24
C LYS A 3 -3.97 24.30 19.08
N GLN A 4 -4.85 23.49 19.68
CA GLN A 4 -4.78 22.02 19.59
C GLN A 4 -5.06 21.54 18.18
N TYR A 5 -6.01 22.14 17.46
CA TYR A 5 -6.24 21.81 16.06
C TYR A 5 -5.03 22.12 15.18
N ASN A 6 -4.42 23.28 15.35
CA ASN A 6 -3.26 23.69 14.56
C ASN A 6 -2.02 22.79 14.79
N LEU A 7 -1.74 22.41 16.05
CA LEU A 7 -0.66 21.47 16.36
C LEU A 7 -1.02 20.04 15.95
N GLY A 8 -2.21 19.58 16.30
CA GLY A 8 -2.69 18.22 16.05
C GLY A 8 -2.74 17.89 14.56
N SER A 9 -3.33 18.78 13.74
CA SER A 9 -3.37 18.56 12.28
C SER A 9 -1.98 18.50 11.67
N PHE A 10 -1.02 19.28 12.19
CA PHE A 10 0.35 19.28 11.69
C PHE A 10 1.08 17.97 12.01
N TYR A 11 1.00 17.49 13.25
CA TYR A 11 1.63 16.21 13.61
C TYR A 11 0.95 15.01 12.95
N LEU A 12 -0.37 15.03 12.82
CA LEU A 12 -1.11 14.01 12.07
C LEU A 12 -0.70 13.99 10.59
N LEU A 13 -0.51 15.16 9.98
CA LEU A 13 0.00 15.26 8.61
C LEU A 13 1.40 14.64 8.48
N LEU A 14 2.31 14.92 9.42
CA LEU A 14 3.65 14.34 9.42
C LEU A 14 3.61 12.81 9.59
N ALA A 15 2.78 12.30 10.50
CA ALA A 15 2.60 10.87 10.69
C ALA A 15 2.06 10.17 9.44
N LEU A 16 1.05 10.77 8.79
CA LEU A 16 0.50 10.24 7.55
C LEU A 16 1.53 10.29 6.40
N ALA A 17 2.28 11.39 6.29
CA ALA A 17 3.35 11.53 5.30
C ALA A 17 4.48 10.50 5.51
N ALA A 18 4.85 10.23 6.77
CA ALA A 18 5.83 9.20 7.10
C ALA A 18 5.33 7.80 6.73
N LEU A 19 4.05 7.50 6.97
CA LEU A 19 3.44 6.23 6.59
C LEU A 19 3.42 6.05 5.06
N VAL A 20 3.00 7.08 4.32
CA VAL A 20 3.02 7.06 2.84
C VAL A 20 4.46 6.92 2.32
N GLY A 21 5.42 7.65 2.91
CA GLY A 21 6.83 7.55 2.55
C GLY A 21 7.40 6.16 2.79
N TYR A 22 7.07 5.54 3.93
CA TYR A 22 7.46 4.16 4.24
C TYR A 22 6.83 3.18 3.25
N ALA A 23 5.56 3.34 2.89
CA ALA A 23 4.90 2.48 1.92
C ALA A 23 5.59 2.52 0.55
N ILE A 24 5.97 3.72 0.08
CA ILE A 24 6.73 3.89 -1.17
C ILE A 24 8.11 3.23 -1.05
N TYR A 25 8.84 3.52 0.02
CA TYR A 25 10.17 2.95 0.26
C TYR A 25 10.14 1.42 0.31
N SER A 26 9.16 0.83 1.01
CA SER A 26 8.99 -0.61 1.09
C SER A 26 8.63 -1.24 -0.25
N ASN A 27 7.83 -0.56 -1.08
CA ASN A 27 7.46 -1.07 -2.39
C ASN A 27 8.68 -1.18 -3.31
N ILE A 28 9.56 -0.18 -3.28
CA ILE A 28 10.78 -0.10 -4.09
C ILE A 28 11.81 -1.15 -3.64
N ASN A 29 11.93 -1.39 -2.34
CA ASN A 29 12.94 -2.30 -1.78
C ASN A 29 12.41 -3.72 -1.52
N HIS A 30 11.23 -4.07 -2.02
CA HIS A 30 10.62 -5.41 -1.87
C HIS A 30 10.49 -5.89 -0.41
N MET A 31 10.35 -4.95 0.53
CA MET A 31 10.16 -5.24 1.95
C MET A 31 8.67 -5.40 2.30
N TRP A 32 8.41 -5.71 3.57
CA TRP A 32 7.06 -5.73 4.14
C TRP A 32 6.38 -4.37 3.99
N LEU A 33 5.42 -4.34 3.08
CA LEU A 33 4.62 -3.16 2.78
C LEU A 33 3.52 -3.02 3.83
N VAL A 34 3.57 -1.94 4.61
CA VAL A 34 2.42 -1.47 5.40
C VAL A 34 1.55 -0.64 4.45
N ALA A 35 0.52 -1.27 3.88
CA ALA A 35 -0.39 -0.62 2.96
C ALA A 35 -1.82 -0.72 3.47
N PRO A 36 -2.24 0.21 4.35
CA PRO A 36 -3.67 0.44 4.55
C PRO A 36 -4.32 0.67 3.18
N PRO A 37 -5.53 0.17 2.94
CA PRO A 37 -6.24 0.44 1.71
C PRO A 37 -6.28 1.94 1.38
N ASN A 38 -6.08 2.29 0.11
CA ASN A 38 -5.94 3.69 -0.33
C ASN A 38 -7.08 4.61 0.15
N TYR A 39 -8.31 4.08 0.28
CA TYR A 39 -9.45 4.83 0.79
C TYR A 39 -9.33 5.18 2.29
N ILE A 40 -8.65 4.36 3.11
CA ILE A 40 -8.40 4.66 4.52
C ILE A 40 -7.43 5.84 4.64
N LEU A 41 -6.37 5.84 3.82
CA LEU A 41 -5.42 6.96 3.74
C LEU A 41 -6.10 8.26 3.31
N LEU A 42 -7.01 8.17 2.32
CA LEU A 42 -7.81 9.30 1.86
C LEU A 42 -8.74 9.85 2.95
N LEU A 43 -9.45 8.99 3.68
CA LEU A 43 -10.29 9.43 4.79
C LEU A 43 -9.44 10.14 5.86
N GLY A 44 -8.27 9.58 6.19
CA GLY A 44 -7.31 10.22 7.09
C GLY A 44 -6.87 11.60 6.62
N SER A 45 -6.51 11.75 5.33
CA SER A 45 -6.08 13.03 4.77
C SER A 45 -7.19 14.08 4.77
N LEU A 46 -8.43 13.69 4.46
CA LEU A 46 -9.60 14.57 4.51
C LEU A 46 -9.91 15.02 5.94
N CYS A 47 -9.83 14.12 6.92
CA CYS A 47 -9.97 14.47 8.33
C CYS A 47 -8.91 15.49 8.76
N ILE A 48 -7.64 15.28 8.36
CA ILE A 48 -6.54 16.21 8.64
C ILE A 48 -6.81 17.57 7.99
N LEU A 49 -7.30 17.61 6.74
CA LEU A 49 -7.64 18.84 6.04
C LEU A 49 -8.73 19.63 6.79
N VAL A 50 -9.80 18.96 7.25
CA VAL A 50 -10.86 19.60 8.04
C VAL A 50 -10.30 20.18 9.35
N LEU A 51 -9.41 19.46 10.04
CA LEU A 51 -8.76 19.95 11.25
C LEU A 51 -7.81 21.12 10.95
N ALA A 52 -7.09 21.08 9.84
CA ALA A 52 -6.17 22.12 9.41
C ALA A 52 -6.92 23.44 9.09
N ILE A 53 -8.08 23.35 8.42
CA ILE A 53 -8.95 24.50 8.16
C ILE A 53 -9.45 25.10 9.47
N LYS A 54 -9.89 24.28 10.44
CA LYS A 54 -10.25 24.76 11.79
C LYS A 54 -9.05 25.42 12.49
N GLY A 55 -7.85 24.89 12.28
CA GLY A 55 -6.58 25.41 12.80
C GLY A 55 -6.19 26.80 12.28
N LEU A 56 -6.71 27.25 11.12
CA LEU A 56 -6.42 28.59 10.57
C LEU A 56 -6.94 29.74 11.44
N LYS A 57 -7.96 29.48 12.27
CA LYS A 57 -8.50 30.48 13.21
C LYS A 57 -7.49 30.88 14.29
N TYR A 58 -6.43 30.09 14.50
CA TYR A 58 -5.39 30.38 15.48
C TYR A 58 -4.35 31.37 14.90
N LYS A 59 -4.36 32.61 15.40
CA LYS A 59 -3.54 33.72 14.87
C LYS A 59 -2.51 34.30 15.85
N GLU A 60 -2.24 33.64 16.98
CA GLU A 60 -1.39 34.18 18.05
C GLU A 60 0.05 34.47 17.60
N ASN A 61 0.70 33.56 16.87
CA ASN A 61 2.11 33.68 16.48
C ASN A 61 2.32 33.58 14.97
N ARG A 62 3.34 34.29 14.44
CA ARG A 62 3.74 34.20 13.02
C ARG A 62 4.07 32.77 12.59
N LEU A 63 4.81 32.03 13.43
CA LEU A 63 5.11 30.62 13.20
C LEU A 63 3.87 29.73 13.14
N ALA A 64 2.89 29.97 14.01
CA ALA A 64 1.65 29.19 14.03
C ALA A 64 0.79 29.46 12.78
N ARG A 65 0.81 30.71 12.28
CA ARG A 65 0.17 31.08 11.02
C ARG A 65 0.82 30.39 9.82
N ILE A 66 2.15 30.45 9.72
CA ILE A 66 2.91 29.77 8.66
C ILE A 66 2.64 28.26 8.68
N ARG A 67 2.76 27.62 9.86
CA ARG A 67 2.46 26.19 10.04
C ARG A 67 1.05 25.85 9.58
N SER A 68 0.05 26.66 9.93
CA SER A 68 -1.34 26.42 9.53
C SER A 68 -1.52 26.42 8.01
N TRP A 69 -0.95 27.42 7.33
CA TRP A 69 -1.02 27.53 5.88
C TRP A 69 -0.30 26.38 5.18
N ILE A 70 0.90 26.02 5.66
CA ILE A 70 1.63 24.85 5.17
C ILE A 70 0.79 23.58 5.35
N THR A 71 0.21 23.38 6.53
CA THR A 71 -0.60 22.19 6.81
C THR A 71 -1.80 22.09 5.88
N VAL A 72 -2.52 23.20 5.66
CA VAL A 72 -3.67 23.23 4.73
C VAL A 72 -3.24 22.98 3.29
N ALA A 73 -2.15 23.60 2.83
CA ALA A 73 -1.64 23.44 1.48
C ALA A 73 -1.23 21.97 1.22
N PHE A 74 -0.41 21.39 2.09
CA PHE A 74 0.06 20.01 1.96
C PHE A 74 -1.07 18.98 2.14
N SER A 75 -1.97 19.16 3.10
CA SER A 75 -3.11 18.22 3.28
C SER A 75 -4.10 18.27 2.11
N SER A 76 -4.30 19.45 1.51
CA SER A 76 -5.08 19.61 0.27
C SER A 76 -4.44 18.85 -0.89
N LEU A 77 -3.12 19.06 -1.10
CA LEU A 77 -2.39 18.41 -2.18
C LEU A 77 -2.36 16.88 -2.00
N LEU A 78 -2.10 16.41 -0.78
CA LEU A 78 -2.09 14.98 -0.45
C LEU A 78 -3.47 14.34 -0.68
N SER A 79 -4.55 15.01 -0.27
CA SER A 79 -5.91 14.52 -0.49
C SER A 79 -6.23 14.43 -1.98
N LEU A 80 -5.84 15.42 -2.77
CA LEU A 80 -6.07 15.43 -4.21
C LEU A 80 -5.28 14.29 -4.90
N ALA A 81 -4.02 14.09 -4.52
CA ALA A 81 -3.22 12.97 -4.99
C ALA A 81 -3.85 11.61 -4.66
N LEU A 82 -4.31 11.42 -3.41
CA LEU A 82 -4.98 10.18 -2.98
C LEU A 82 -6.32 9.95 -3.68
N ILE A 83 -7.10 11.00 -3.97
CA ILE A 83 -8.32 10.90 -4.80
C ILE A 83 -7.97 10.36 -6.18
N ILE A 84 -6.95 10.94 -6.84
CA ILE A 84 -6.48 10.45 -8.15
C ILE A 84 -6.06 8.99 -8.04
N THR A 85 -5.26 8.62 -7.04
CA THR A 85 -4.83 7.23 -6.83
C THR A 85 -6.00 6.27 -6.65
N VAL A 86 -7.02 6.63 -5.85
CA VAL A 86 -8.21 5.80 -5.65
C VAL A 86 -8.98 5.64 -6.96
N ILE A 87 -9.21 6.71 -7.71
CA ILE A 87 -9.90 6.66 -9.00
C ILE A 87 -9.14 5.79 -10.00
N VAL A 88 -7.83 6.02 -10.16
CA VAL A 88 -6.99 5.24 -11.09
C VAL A 88 -6.96 3.77 -10.70
N THR A 89 -6.81 3.46 -9.42
CA THR A 89 -6.81 2.06 -8.93
C THR A 89 -8.16 1.39 -9.20
N PHE A 90 -9.26 2.09 -8.91
CA PHE A 90 -10.61 1.59 -9.16
C PHE A 90 -10.83 1.31 -10.65
N LEU A 91 -10.49 2.26 -11.53
CA LEU A 91 -10.59 2.08 -12.98
C LEU A 91 -9.71 0.92 -13.47
N ALA A 92 -8.46 0.83 -13.02
CA ALA A 92 -7.57 -0.26 -13.38
C ALA A 92 -8.13 -1.62 -12.95
N SER A 93 -8.71 -1.73 -11.76
CA SER A 93 -9.39 -2.94 -11.30
C SER A 93 -10.59 -3.31 -12.18
N THR A 94 -11.42 -2.34 -12.58
CA THR A 94 -12.55 -2.61 -13.49
C THR A 94 -12.12 -3.08 -14.88
N MET A 95 -10.90 -2.70 -15.32
CA MET A 95 -10.31 -3.13 -16.58
C MET A 95 -9.51 -4.44 -16.45
N GLY A 96 -9.51 -5.09 -15.29
CA GLY A 96 -8.81 -6.36 -15.07
C GLY A 96 -7.29 -6.23 -15.00
N ALA A 97 -6.74 -5.06 -14.64
CA ALA A 97 -5.29 -4.85 -14.55
C ALA A 97 -4.62 -5.78 -13.52
N SER A 98 -5.35 -6.17 -12.47
CA SER A 98 -4.94 -7.17 -11.51
C SER A 98 -6.16 -7.96 -11.02
N VAL A 99 -6.13 -9.27 -11.22
CA VAL A 99 -7.22 -10.19 -10.89
C VAL A 99 -6.69 -11.24 -9.94
N HIS A 100 -7.35 -11.43 -8.80
CA HIS A 100 -7.04 -12.52 -7.89
C HIS A 100 -7.33 -13.87 -8.57
N ILE A 101 -6.37 -14.78 -8.55
CA ILE A 101 -6.49 -16.08 -9.22
C ILE A 101 -6.50 -17.27 -8.26
N LYS A 102 -5.75 -17.20 -7.15
CA LYS A 102 -5.64 -18.32 -6.22
C LYS A 102 -5.17 -17.84 -4.85
N THR A 103 -5.69 -18.50 -3.81
CA THR A 103 -5.16 -18.42 -2.45
C THR A 103 -4.65 -19.81 -2.06
N ALA A 104 -3.50 -19.88 -1.40
CA ALA A 104 -2.94 -21.11 -0.87
C ALA A 104 -2.39 -20.87 0.53
N SER A 105 -2.75 -21.72 1.47
CA SER A 105 -2.22 -21.69 2.83
C SER A 105 -1.18 -22.80 3.02
N SER A 106 -0.19 -22.57 3.88
CA SER A 106 0.76 -23.60 4.31
C SER A 106 0.03 -24.71 5.09
N PRO A 107 0.60 -25.93 5.16
CA PRO A 107 0.02 -27.05 5.92
C PRO A 107 -0.31 -26.74 7.39
N ASP A 108 0.47 -25.87 8.03
CA ASP A 108 0.33 -25.41 9.42
C ASP A 108 -0.43 -24.08 9.55
N GLU A 109 -0.92 -23.52 8.44
CA GLU A 109 -1.61 -22.22 8.35
C GLU A 109 -0.78 -20.99 8.76
N SER A 110 0.54 -21.12 8.93
CA SER A 110 1.42 -19.98 9.25
C SER A 110 1.58 -18.98 8.09
N TYR A 111 1.45 -19.44 6.84
CA TYR A 111 1.51 -18.61 5.65
C TYR A 111 0.20 -18.65 4.88
N THR A 112 -0.29 -17.47 4.47
CA THR A 112 -1.35 -17.32 3.48
C THR A 112 -0.80 -16.59 2.26
N LEU A 113 -0.75 -17.29 1.14
CA LEU A 113 -0.25 -16.81 -0.14
C LEU A 113 -1.42 -16.43 -1.05
N GLU A 114 -1.43 -15.21 -1.55
CA GLU A 114 -2.38 -14.73 -2.55
C GLU A 114 -1.68 -14.51 -3.89
N PHE A 115 -2.26 -15.07 -4.95
CA PHE A 115 -1.75 -14.92 -6.30
C PHE A 115 -2.70 -14.06 -7.13
N TYR A 116 -2.11 -13.15 -7.89
CA TYR A 116 -2.79 -12.22 -8.77
C TYR A 116 -2.22 -12.34 -10.17
N ARG A 117 -3.09 -12.48 -11.17
CA ARG A 117 -2.73 -12.28 -12.56
C ARG A 117 -2.76 -10.78 -12.85
N TRP A 118 -1.67 -10.24 -13.38
CA TRP A 118 -1.60 -8.85 -13.81
C TRP A 118 -1.51 -8.78 -15.33
N ASN A 119 -2.12 -7.75 -15.90
CA ASN A 119 -2.14 -7.51 -17.34
C ASN A 119 -1.89 -6.01 -17.60
N ALA A 120 -0.82 -5.69 -18.32
CA ALA A 120 -0.46 -4.32 -18.65
C ALA A 120 -1.22 -3.74 -19.88
N GLY A 121 -2.16 -4.49 -20.45
CA GLY A 121 -3.04 -4.06 -21.54
C GLY A 121 -2.58 -4.55 -22.92
N ALA A 122 -3.15 -3.99 -23.99
CA ALA A 122 -3.07 -4.52 -25.36
C ALA A 122 -1.65 -4.66 -25.93
N ALA A 123 -0.70 -3.84 -25.50
CA ALA A 123 0.71 -3.92 -25.90
C ALA A 123 1.63 -4.30 -24.74
N GLY A 124 1.06 -4.68 -23.59
CA GLY A 124 1.77 -4.96 -22.35
C GLY A 124 2.02 -6.44 -22.16
N SER A 125 3.00 -6.76 -21.31
CA SER A 125 3.16 -8.11 -20.81
C SER A 125 2.05 -8.45 -19.80
N LEU A 126 1.90 -9.74 -19.57
CA LEU A 126 1.07 -10.29 -18.52
C LEU A 126 1.92 -11.21 -17.65
N GLY A 127 1.43 -11.52 -16.47
CA GLY A 127 2.14 -12.39 -15.56
C GLY A 127 1.40 -12.66 -14.28
N ILE A 128 2.12 -13.29 -13.36
CA ILE A 128 1.63 -13.66 -12.04
C ILE A 128 2.46 -12.92 -10.99
N ARG A 129 1.79 -12.44 -9.96
CA ARG A 129 2.39 -11.88 -8.75
C ARG A 129 1.88 -12.64 -7.53
N GLY A 130 2.78 -13.06 -6.67
CA GLY A 130 2.46 -13.64 -5.36
C GLY A 130 2.72 -12.66 -4.22
N GLU A 131 1.78 -12.57 -3.30
CA GLU A 131 1.84 -11.78 -2.08
C GLU A 131 1.63 -12.67 -0.86
N ILE A 132 2.43 -12.47 0.18
CA ILE A 132 2.23 -13.04 1.51
C ILE A 132 1.43 -12.05 2.33
N ASN A 133 0.30 -12.48 2.87
CA ASN A 133 -0.47 -11.68 3.82
C ASN A 133 0.17 -11.76 5.21
N GLY A 134 0.49 -10.60 5.79
CA GLY A 134 0.93 -10.49 7.17
C GLY A 134 -0.15 -9.92 8.09
N ALA A 135 0.22 -9.66 9.34
CA ALA A 135 -0.67 -9.04 10.31
C ALA A 135 -1.00 -7.59 9.93
N LEU A 136 -2.27 -7.18 10.10
CA LEU A 136 -2.72 -5.77 10.07
C LEU A 136 -2.25 -4.96 8.85
N TRP A 137 -2.87 -5.19 7.68
CA TRP A 137 -2.59 -4.49 6.41
C TRP A 137 -1.14 -4.58 5.92
N THR A 138 -0.35 -5.52 6.45
CA THR A 138 0.98 -5.81 5.93
C THR A 138 0.92 -6.85 4.83
N LYS A 139 1.68 -6.61 3.77
CA LYS A 139 1.82 -7.53 2.64
C LYS A 139 3.28 -7.57 2.20
N LYS A 140 3.78 -8.74 1.81
CA LYS A 140 5.10 -8.86 1.20
C LYS A 140 4.98 -9.50 -0.18
N ARG A 141 5.54 -8.86 -1.20
CA ARG A 141 5.68 -9.49 -2.52
C ARG A 141 6.85 -10.44 -2.48
N PHE A 142 6.66 -11.66 -2.94
CA PHE A 142 7.71 -12.68 -2.92
C PHE A 142 7.88 -13.41 -4.25
N TYR A 143 6.87 -13.33 -5.13
CA TYR A 143 6.88 -14.02 -6.41
C TYR A 143 6.43 -13.09 -7.53
N TYR A 144 7.18 -13.07 -8.63
CA TYR A 144 6.84 -12.35 -9.84
C TYR A 144 7.32 -13.12 -11.07
N GLN A 145 6.41 -13.49 -11.96
CA GLN A 145 6.74 -14.22 -13.18
C GLN A 145 6.00 -13.61 -14.37
N VAL A 146 6.75 -13.26 -15.42
CA VAL A 146 6.22 -12.70 -16.67
C VAL A 146 5.87 -13.84 -17.65
N ASN A 147 4.92 -13.61 -18.55
CA ASN A 147 4.49 -14.55 -19.59
C ASN A 147 3.92 -15.88 -19.04
N LYS A 148 3.30 -15.82 -17.87
CA LYS A 148 2.52 -16.92 -17.29
C LYS A 148 1.16 -16.42 -16.83
N GLU A 149 0.14 -17.25 -17.04
CA GLU A 149 -1.24 -16.93 -16.66
C GLU A 149 -1.76 -17.80 -15.53
N ASP A 150 -1.28 -19.04 -15.46
CA ASP A 150 -1.70 -20.02 -14.46
C ASP A 150 -0.62 -20.27 -13.41
N VAL A 151 -1.08 -20.50 -12.18
CA VAL A 151 -0.22 -20.81 -11.04
C VAL A 151 -0.46 -22.23 -10.56
N ASN A 152 0.58 -23.06 -10.68
CA ASN A 152 0.63 -24.37 -10.03
C ASN A 152 1.46 -24.25 -8.75
N ILE A 153 0.90 -24.72 -7.63
CA ILE A 153 1.44 -24.55 -6.28
C ILE A 153 1.45 -25.91 -5.62
N THR A 154 2.61 -26.32 -5.14
CA THR A 154 2.79 -27.52 -4.33
C THR A 154 3.60 -27.13 -3.10
N TRP A 155 3.07 -27.42 -1.91
CA TRP A 155 3.82 -27.29 -0.67
C TRP A 155 4.69 -28.53 -0.49
N GLU A 156 5.98 -28.33 -0.23
CA GLU A 156 6.92 -29.41 0.09
C GLU A 156 7.00 -29.64 1.61
N ASP A 157 6.93 -28.55 2.37
CA ASP A 157 6.81 -28.53 3.82
C ASP A 157 6.04 -27.27 4.29
N GLU A 158 6.10 -26.92 5.58
CA GLU A 158 5.41 -25.77 6.19
C GLU A 158 5.93 -24.41 5.66
N ASN A 159 7.20 -24.34 5.26
CA ASN A 159 7.91 -23.12 4.89
C ASN A 159 8.38 -23.10 3.43
N THR A 160 8.39 -24.26 2.75
CA THR A 160 8.91 -24.45 1.41
C THR A 160 7.77 -24.70 0.43
N VAL A 161 7.71 -23.85 -0.59
CA VAL A 161 6.67 -23.91 -1.62
C VAL A 161 7.28 -23.92 -3.00
N THR A 162 6.77 -24.78 -3.87
CA THR A 162 7.13 -24.82 -5.29
C THR A 162 6.02 -24.21 -6.14
N ILE A 163 6.35 -23.14 -6.86
CA ILE A 163 5.44 -22.33 -7.68
C ILE A 163 5.92 -22.33 -9.12
N ASN A 164 5.16 -22.93 -10.04
CA ASN A 164 5.53 -23.07 -11.46
C ASN A 164 6.97 -23.57 -11.68
N ASN A 165 7.36 -24.62 -10.95
CA ASN A 165 8.71 -25.23 -10.93
C ASN A 165 9.82 -24.38 -10.27
N HIS A 166 9.46 -23.35 -9.52
CA HIS A 166 10.40 -22.59 -8.69
C HIS A 166 10.14 -22.87 -7.20
N THR A 167 11.08 -23.53 -6.54
CA THR A 167 11.05 -23.79 -5.10
C THR A 167 11.58 -22.58 -4.34
N LEU A 168 10.85 -22.15 -3.31
CA LEU A 168 11.18 -21.01 -2.45
C LEU A 168 11.02 -21.36 -0.98
N GLN A 169 12.01 -21.01 -0.17
CA GLN A 169 11.99 -21.10 1.29
C GLN A 169 11.54 -19.76 1.89
N LEU A 170 10.30 -19.72 2.39
CA LEU A 170 9.63 -18.50 2.85
C LEU A 170 10.20 -17.96 4.17
N ASP A 171 10.65 -18.85 5.06
CA ASP A 171 11.27 -18.51 6.34
C ASP A 171 12.63 -17.81 6.18
N LYS A 172 13.39 -18.20 5.14
CA LYS A 172 14.63 -17.53 4.72
C LYS A 172 14.38 -16.24 3.94
N GLY A 173 13.12 -15.96 3.61
CA GLY A 173 12.72 -14.76 2.89
C GLY A 173 13.10 -14.77 1.42
N GLU A 174 13.27 -15.95 0.82
CA GLU A 174 13.58 -16.10 -0.61
C GLU A 174 12.48 -15.50 -1.49
N THR A 175 12.89 -14.95 -2.63
CA THR A 175 11.99 -14.32 -3.61
C THR A 175 12.35 -14.76 -5.03
N TYR A 176 11.34 -14.74 -5.91
CA TYR A 176 11.54 -14.99 -7.34
C TYR A 176 11.04 -13.79 -8.16
N GLY A 177 11.87 -13.34 -9.10
CA GLY A 177 11.55 -12.22 -10.00
C GLY A 177 11.73 -10.82 -9.41
N TYR A 178 12.38 -10.73 -8.25
CA TYR A 178 12.76 -9.49 -7.56
C TYR A 178 14.25 -9.48 -7.28
#